data_AF-A0A9R1XN05-F1
#
_entry.id   AF-A0A9R1XN05-F1
#
_cell.length_a   1.000
_cell.length_b   1.000
_cell.length_c   1.000
_cell.angle_alpha   90.00
_cell.angle_beta   90.00
_cell.angle_gamma   90.00
#
_symmetry.space_group_name_H-M   'P 1'
#
loop_
_entity.id
_entity.type
_entity.pdbx_description
1 polymer ?
#
loop_
_entity_poly.entity_id
_entity_poly.type
_entity_poly.pdbx_seq_one_letter_code
_entity_poly.pdbx_strand_id
1 'polypeptide(L)'
;MDDEMVTLHNVMPVDLAIKREMEYRHKMEALKNQPLNNLNPLLPSQVHPTSRTTLKRKEPSSSGIKLKKQATGLVCKICEITFCTVGQMKDHSNSLKHKHIVQQLKKRGQNVSTPFLCELCNSSCSSGIVMAVHLKGTKHAAVLQEVEKAKRARPKEGFSSRRY
;
A
#
# COMPACT_ATOMS: atom_id res chain seq x y z
N MET A 1 54.38 43.75 -5.67
CA MET A 1 53.60 43.19 -4.55
C MET A 1 52.43 42.53 -5.23
N ASP A 2 52.71 41.36 -5.80
CA ASP A 2 51.79 40.63 -6.65
C ASP A 2 50.99 39.70 -5.74
N ASP A 3 49.74 40.08 -5.49
CA ASP A 3 48.79 39.31 -4.68
C ASP A 3 48.46 37.99 -5.39
N GLU A 4 49.16 36.94 -4.97
CA GLU A 4 48.98 35.57 -5.42
C GLU A 4 47.61 35.04 -4.96
N MET A 5 46.58 35.18 -5.81
CA MET A 5 45.28 34.54 -5.60
C MET A 5 45.43 33.02 -5.68
N VAL A 6 45.46 32.37 -4.51
CA VAL A 6 45.44 30.91 -4.36
C VAL A 6 44.15 30.37 -4.98
N THR A 7 44.24 29.92 -6.22
CA THR A 7 43.15 29.23 -6.93
C THR A 7 43.11 27.78 -6.47
N LEU A 8 42.32 27.50 -5.43
CA LEU A 8 42.00 26.14 -5.00
C LEU A 8 41.03 25.50 -6.01
N HIS A 9 41.58 24.89 -7.06
CA HIS A 9 40.87 24.30 -8.19
C HIS A 9 39.88 23.15 -7.84
N ASN A 10 39.87 22.70 -6.59
CA ASN A 10 39.00 21.63 -6.10
C ASN A 10 37.86 22.13 -5.19
N VAL A 11 37.79 23.44 -4.95
CA VAL A 11 36.72 24.04 -4.15
C VAL A 11 35.70 24.63 -5.13
N MET A 12 34.47 24.12 -5.07
CA MET A 12 33.39 24.62 -5.91
C MET A 12 33.18 26.11 -5.61
N PRO A 13 33.29 27.01 -6.62
CA PRO A 13 33.12 28.43 -6.40
C PRO A 13 31.77 28.74 -5.77
N VAL A 14 31.76 29.62 -4.77
CA VAL A 14 30.56 29.98 -4.01
C VAL A 14 29.46 30.51 -4.94
N ASP A 15 29.84 31.28 -5.96
CA ASP A 15 28.90 31.82 -6.95
C ASP A 15 28.20 30.72 -7.76
N LEU A 16 28.92 29.63 -8.08
CA LEU A 16 28.34 28.48 -8.78
C LEU A 16 27.38 27.70 -7.88
N ALA A 17 27.71 27.57 -6.60
CA ALA A 17 26.83 26.95 -5.61
C ALA A 17 25.54 27.77 -5.42
N ILE A 18 25.66 29.10 -5.29
CA ILE A 18 24.51 30.02 -5.18
C ILE A 18 23.64 29.95 -6.44
N LYS A 19 24.26 29.97 -7.64
CA LYS A 19 23.52 29.86 -8.91
C LYS A 19 22.68 28.59 -8.99
N ARG A 20 23.26 27.44 -8.62
CA ARG A 20 22.54 26.15 -8.61
C ARG A 20 21.39 26.12 -7.62
N GLU A 21 21.58 26.67 -6.42
CA GLU A 21 20.54 26.78 -5.39
C GLU A 21 19.38 27.69 -5.87
N MET A 22 19.70 28.82 -6.50
CA MET A 22 18.71 29.75 -7.07
C MET A 22 17.91 29.11 -8.21
N GLU A 23 18.58 28.41 -9.13
CA GLU A 23 17.93 27.67 -10.22
C GLU A 23 17.01 26.56 -9.69
N TYR A 24 17.42 25.86 -8.63
CA TYR A 24 16.61 24.85 -7.98
C TYR A 24 15.34 25.46 -7.36
N ARG A 25 15.47 26.57 -6.63
CA ARG A 25 14.33 27.31 -6.06
C ARG A 25 13.37 27.78 -7.13
N HIS A 26 13.89 28.35 -8.22
CA HIS A 26 13.08 28.82 -9.33
C HIS A 26 12.31 27.68 -10.04
N LYS A 27 12.95 26.52 -10.26
CA LYS A 27 12.25 25.32 -10.79
C LYS A 27 11.17 24.81 -9.85
N MET A 28 11.42 24.81 -8.55
CA MET A 28 10.43 24.39 -7.55
C MET A 28 9.25 25.36 -7.47
N GLU A 29 9.50 26.66 -7.60
CA GLU A 29 8.46 27.67 -7.72
C GLU A 29 7.68 27.54 -9.03
N ALA A 30 8.33 27.23 -10.15
CA ALA A 30 7.65 26.96 -11.42
C ALA A 30 6.73 25.73 -11.33
N LEU A 31 7.13 24.69 -10.59
CA LEU A 31 6.27 23.53 -10.30
C LEU A 31 5.13 23.87 -9.34
N LYS A 32 5.35 24.77 -8.38
CA LYS A 32 4.33 25.25 -7.44
C LYS A 32 3.33 26.22 -8.08
N ASN A 33 3.79 27.03 -9.02
CA ASN A 33 3.01 28.02 -9.77
C ASN A 33 2.43 27.46 -11.07
N GLN A 34 2.65 26.17 -11.38
CA GLN A 34 1.98 25.52 -12.49
C GLN A 34 0.46 25.51 -12.20
N PRO A 35 -0.36 26.19 -13.01
CA PRO A 35 -1.80 26.13 -12.84
C PRO A 35 -2.26 24.71 -13.16
N LEU A 36 -3.32 24.24 -12.50
CA LEU A 36 -4.06 23.01 -12.85
C LEU A 36 -4.66 23.12 -14.26
N ASN A 37 -3.82 23.14 -15.29
CA ASN A 37 -4.23 23.17 -16.68
C ASN A 37 -4.08 21.77 -17.24
N ASN A 38 -4.93 20.89 -16.71
CA ASN A 38 -5.62 19.82 -17.44
C ASN A 38 -6.73 19.32 -16.51
N LEU A 39 -7.78 20.12 -16.39
CA LEU A 39 -9.04 19.62 -15.91
C LEU A 39 -9.67 18.79 -17.04
N ASN A 40 -9.68 17.48 -16.88
CA ASN A 40 -10.93 16.74 -17.05
C ASN A 40 -11.59 16.68 -15.66
N PRO A 41 -12.52 17.59 -15.34
CA PRO A 41 -13.30 17.54 -14.11
C PRO A 41 -14.63 16.84 -14.41
N LEU A 42 -14.79 15.60 -13.96
CA LEU A 42 -16.14 15.10 -13.70
C LEU A 42 -16.59 15.72 -12.36
N LEU A 43 -17.48 16.70 -12.48
CA LEU A 43 -18.05 17.50 -11.39
C LEU A 43 -18.68 16.66 -10.26
N PRO A 44 -18.63 17.16 -9.00
CA PRO A 44 -19.52 16.76 -7.91
C PRO A 44 -20.95 17.25 -8.13
N SER A 45 -21.89 16.32 -7.90
CA SER A 45 -23.34 16.49 -7.93
C SER A 45 -23.85 17.55 -6.94
N GLN A 46 -24.71 18.46 -7.40
CA GLN A 46 -25.56 19.30 -6.55
C GLN A 46 -26.91 18.61 -6.25
N VAL A 47 -27.42 18.96 -5.07
CA VAL A 47 -28.37 18.23 -4.22
C VAL A 47 -29.84 18.54 -4.57
N HIS A 48 -30.75 17.60 -4.20
CA HIS A 48 -32.10 17.74 -3.60
C HIS A 48 -33.19 16.90 -4.32
N PRO A 49 -34.38 16.64 -3.73
CA PRO A 49 -34.65 15.94 -2.47
C PRO A 49 -35.84 14.95 -2.58
N THR A 50 -35.80 13.73 -2.01
CA THR A 50 -37.07 13.01 -1.69
C THR A 50 -36.91 11.98 -0.56
N SER A 51 -37.63 12.28 0.53
CA SER A 51 -38.46 11.38 1.34
C SER A 51 -37.86 10.17 2.07
N ARG A 52 -37.94 10.28 3.40
CA ARG A 52 -38.02 9.24 4.45
C ARG A 52 -38.41 7.85 3.96
N THR A 53 -37.59 6.86 4.32
CA THR A 53 -38.09 5.67 5.01
C THR A 53 -37.18 5.34 6.19
N THR A 54 -37.84 5.11 7.30
CA THR A 54 -37.32 4.52 8.53
C THR A 54 -36.82 3.09 8.25
N LEU A 55 -36.10 2.54 9.25
CA LEU A 55 -35.95 1.11 9.58
C LEU A 55 -34.50 0.56 9.55
N LYS A 56 -33.91 0.56 10.76
CA LYS A 56 -33.47 -0.65 11.48
C LYS A 56 -32.34 -1.52 10.85
N ARG A 57 -31.14 -1.40 11.44
CA ARG A 57 -30.18 -2.46 11.83
C ARG A 57 -29.90 -3.61 10.83
N LYS A 58 -28.63 -3.74 10.39
CA LYS A 58 -27.77 -4.96 10.52
C LYS A 58 -26.47 -4.82 9.68
N GLU A 59 -25.31 -5.05 10.30
CA GLU A 59 -24.16 -5.72 9.63
C GLU A 59 -24.68 -6.97 8.90
N PRO A 60 -24.18 -7.44 7.74
CA PRO A 60 -22.80 -7.38 7.25
C PRO A 60 -22.71 -7.11 5.72
N SER A 61 -21.52 -7.00 5.11
CA SER A 61 -21.43 -7.28 3.67
C SER A 61 -20.09 -7.86 3.25
N SER A 62 -20.06 -9.19 3.29
CA SER A 62 -19.30 -10.02 2.37
C SER A 62 -19.86 -9.82 0.96
N SER A 63 -19.14 -9.11 0.10
CA SER A 63 -19.40 -9.19 -1.34
C SER A 63 -18.77 -10.47 -1.88
N GLY A 64 -19.60 -11.51 -1.93
CA GLY A 64 -19.28 -12.80 -2.54
C GLY A 64 -19.13 -12.66 -4.05
N ILE A 65 -17.90 -12.70 -4.52
CA ILE A 65 -17.59 -13.21 -5.85
C ILE A 65 -17.18 -14.67 -5.63
N LYS A 66 -17.96 -15.62 -6.17
CA LYS A 66 -17.52 -17.02 -6.33
C LYS A 66 -16.38 -17.03 -7.36
N LEU A 67 -15.19 -16.60 -6.95
CA LEU A 67 -13.96 -16.79 -7.69
C LEU A 67 -13.16 -17.89 -7.01
N LYS A 68 -12.71 -18.85 -7.83
CA LYS A 68 -11.99 -20.06 -7.41
C LYS A 68 -10.94 -19.69 -6.36
N LYS A 69 -11.03 -20.31 -5.18
CA LYS A 69 -10.14 -20.12 -4.03
C LYS A 69 -8.68 -20.34 -4.46
N GLN A 70 -7.97 -19.27 -4.78
CA GLN A 70 -6.52 -19.27 -4.64
C GLN A 70 -6.25 -18.84 -3.20
N ALA A 71 -5.68 -19.75 -2.42
CA ALA A 71 -5.42 -19.58 -1.00
C ALA A 71 -4.18 -18.70 -0.76
N THR A 72 -4.09 -17.55 -1.42
CA THR A 72 -3.05 -16.54 -1.17
C THR A 72 -3.49 -15.68 0.00
N GLY A 73 -3.12 -16.11 1.22
CA GLY A 73 -3.31 -15.31 2.43
C GLY A 73 -2.37 -14.11 2.43
N LEU A 74 -2.94 -12.91 2.27
CA LEU A 74 -2.22 -11.64 2.39
C LEU A 74 -2.61 -10.97 3.69
N VAL A 75 -1.65 -10.63 4.54
CA VAL A 75 -1.92 -10.04 5.86
C VAL A 75 -1.40 -8.63 5.95
N CYS A 76 -2.21 -7.75 6.55
CA CYS A 76 -1.77 -6.45 7.00
C CYS A 76 -1.16 -6.61 8.38
N LYS A 77 0.17 -6.46 8.53
CA LYS A 77 0.84 -6.59 9.84
C LYS A 77 0.41 -5.54 10.88
N ILE A 78 -0.21 -4.45 10.43
CA ILE A 78 -0.58 -3.31 11.26
C ILE A 78 -1.98 -3.47 11.83
N CYS A 79 -2.89 -4.04 11.03
CA CYS A 79 -4.29 -4.21 11.39
C CYS A 79 -4.67 -5.67 11.65
N GLU A 80 -3.76 -6.61 11.37
CA GLU A 80 -3.94 -8.06 11.49
C GLU A 80 -5.15 -8.58 10.69
N ILE A 81 -5.42 -7.94 9.56
CA ILE A 81 -6.52 -8.31 8.65
C ILE A 81 -5.95 -9.09 7.47
N THR A 82 -6.58 -10.23 7.16
CA THR A 82 -6.25 -11.07 6.00
C THR A 82 -7.12 -10.70 4.79
N PHE A 83 -6.52 -10.71 3.60
CA PHE A 83 -7.13 -10.43 2.32
C PHE A 83 -6.78 -11.51 1.31
N CYS A 84 -7.67 -11.74 0.35
CA CYS A 84 -7.45 -12.73 -0.72
C CYS A 84 -6.63 -12.16 -1.88
N THR A 85 -6.67 -10.83 -2.08
CA THR A 85 -6.13 -10.17 -3.28
C THR A 85 -5.27 -8.97 -2.90
N VAL A 86 -4.19 -8.76 -3.65
CA VAL A 86 -3.29 -7.61 -3.48
C VAL A 86 -4.02 -6.27 -3.63
N GLY A 87 -5.02 -6.20 -4.51
CA GLY A 87 -5.87 -5.01 -4.68
C GLY A 87 -6.60 -4.63 -3.39
N GLN A 88 -7.30 -5.58 -2.77
CA GLN A 88 -8.03 -5.33 -1.52
C GLN A 88 -7.09 -4.90 -0.38
N MET A 89 -5.91 -5.52 -0.29
CA MET A 89 -4.86 -5.12 0.65
C MET A 89 -4.36 -3.70 0.38
N LYS A 90 -4.14 -3.36 -0.89
CA LYS A 90 -3.71 -2.02 -1.32
C LYS A 90 -4.76 -0.98 -0.93
N ASP A 91 -6.03 -1.26 -1.21
CA ASP A 91 -7.14 -0.37 -0.87
C ASP A 91 -7.27 -0.20 0.65
N HIS A 92 -7.13 -1.29 1.40
CA HIS A 92 -7.03 -1.25 2.86
C HIS A 92 -5.89 -0.36 3.35
N SER A 93 -4.68 -0.51 2.79
CA SER A 93 -3.51 0.31 3.17
C SER A 93 -3.72 1.80 2.90
N ASN A 94 -4.58 2.14 1.93
CA ASN A 94 -4.94 3.52 1.60
C ASN A 94 -6.11 4.07 2.44
N SER A 95 -6.81 3.21 3.18
CA SER A 95 -7.97 3.59 3.99
C SER A 95 -7.60 4.59 5.09
N LEU A 96 -8.55 5.46 5.44
CA LEU A 96 -8.38 6.44 6.51
C LEU A 96 -8.08 5.76 7.86
N LYS A 97 -8.74 4.63 8.14
CA LYS A 97 -8.53 3.85 9.36
C LYS A 97 -7.08 3.37 9.46
N HIS A 98 -6.57 2.77 8.39
CA HIS A 98 -5.18 2.31 8.33
C HIS A 98 -4.20 3.48 8.53
N LYS A 99 -4.39 4.57 7.78
CA LYS A 99 -3.56 5.77 7.88
C LYS A 99 -3.55 6.36 9.29
N HIS A 100 -4.70 6.42 9.95
CA HIS A 100 -4.80 6.88 11.32
C HIS A 100 -4.00 5.99 12.29
N ILE A 101 -4.15 4.67 12.19
CA ILE A 101 -3.39 3.72 13.03
C ILE A 101 -1.89 3.91 12.78
N VAL A 102 -1.44 3.94 11.53
CA VAL A 102 -0.02 4.15 11.18
C VAL A 102 0.51 5.47 11.75
N GLN A 103 -0.25 6.56 11.67
CA GLN A 103 0.14 7.84 12.25
C GLN A 103 0.27 7.77 13.77
N GLN A 104 -0.65 7.09 14.46
CA GLN A 104 -0.61 6.93 15.91
C GLN A 104 0.59 6.08 16.36
N LEU A 105 0.92 5.01 15.63
CA LEU A 105 2.10 4.18 15.91
C LEU A 105 3.40 4.97 15.68
N LYS A 106 3.46 5.79 14.61
CA LYS A 106 4.60 6.68 14.35
C LYS A 106 4.81 7.70 15.48
N LYS A 107 3.73 8.30 16.01
CA LYS A 107 3.82 9.21 17.16
C LYS A 107 4.35 8.54 18.42
N ARG A 108 4.15 7.24 18.57
CA ARG A 108 4.69 6.41 19.68
C ARG A 108 6.13 5.95 19.43
N GLY A 109 6.79 6.41 18.37
CA GLY A 109 8.16 6.02 18.01
C GLY A 109 8.26 4.63 17.35
N GLN A 110 7.15 4.01 16.97
CA GLN A 110 7.18 2.72 16.30
C GLN A 110 7.36 2.89 14.79
N ASN A 111 8.37 2.22 14.23
CA ASN A 111 8.64 2.24 12.79
C ASN A 111 7.81 1.17 12.08
N VAL A 112 6.67 1.57 11.52
CA VAL A 112 5.74 0.66 10.83
C VAL A 112 5.66 1.05 9.36
N SER A 113 6.64 0.59 8.58
CA SER A 113 6.80 1.01 7.18
C SER A 113 6.24 0.02 6.15
N THR A 114 5.96 -1.24 6.52
CA THR A 114 5.61 -2.29 5.54
C THR A 114 4.41 -3.12 6.00
N PRO A 115 3.19 -2.85 5.47
CA PRO A 115 2.00 -3.59 5.88
C PRO A 115 1.87 -4.95 5.19
N PHE A 116 2.54 -5.18 4.05
CA PHE A 116 2.30 -6.36 3.20
C PHE A 116 3.04 -7.60 3.71
N LEU A 117 2.31 -8.61 4.18
CA LEU A 117 2.84 -9.94 4.53
C LEU A 117 2.19 -11.03 3.68
N CYS A 118 2.99 -11.96 3.16
CA CYS A 118 2.49 -13.21 2.60
C CYS A 118 2.47 -14.27 3.71
N GLU A 119 1.31 -14.86 4.02
CA GLU A 119 1.20 -15.90 5.05
C GLU A 119 1.93 -17.19 4.64
N LEU A 120 1.88 -17.55 3.36
CA LEU A 120 2.46 -18.80 2.86
C LEU A 120 3.99 -18.80 2.93
N CYS A 121 4.60 -17.67 2.60
CA CYS A 121 6.06 -17.52 2.60
C CYS A 121 6.60 -16.81 3.84
N ASN A 122 5.72 -16.36 4.73
CA ASN A 122 5.99 -15.51 5.90
C ASN A 122 6.91 -14.29 5.60
N SER A 123 6.86 -13.77 4.36
CA SER A 123 7.77 -12.73 3.88
C SER A 123 7.07 -11.37 3.80
N SER A 124 7.69 -10.33 4.37
CA SER A 124 7.21 -8.95 4.24
C SER A 124 7.68 -8.30 2.94
N CYS A 125 6.78 -7.57 2.28
CA CYS A 125 7.08 -6.78 1.09
C CYS A 125 6.92 -5.29 1.39
N SER A 126 7.77 -4.47 0.76
CA SER A 126 7.76 -3.01 0.95
C SER A 126 6.56 -2.32 0.30
N SER A 127 5.99 -2.90 -0.76
CA SER A 127 4.86 -2.34 -1.47
C SER A 127 3.95 -3.43 -2.05
N GLY A 128 2.74 -3.03 -2.44
CA GLY A 128 1.81 -3.90 -3.15
C GLY A 128 2.35 -4.38 -4.50
N ILE A 129 3.20 -3.60 -5.17
CA ILE A 129 3.84 -3.99 -6.43
C ILE A 129 4.83 -5.13 -6.18
N VAL A 130 5.69 -4.97 -5.16
CA VAL A 130 6.66 -6.02 -4.77
C VAL A 130 5.92 -7.28 -4.35
N MET A 131 4.80 -7.16 -3.63
CA MET A 131 3.95 -8.29 -3.27
C MET A 131 3.36 -8.98 -4.51
N ALA A 132 2.88 -8.22 -5.50
CA ALA A 132 2.35 -8.79 -6.73
C ALA A 132 3.42 -9.56 -7.53
N VAL A 133 4.66 -9.05 -7.55
CA VAL A 133 5.80 -9.76 -8.16
C VAL A 133 6.16 -11.01 -7.34
N HIS A 134 6.19 -10.91 -6.02
CA HIS A 134 6.45 -12.04 -5.12
C HIS A 134 5.49 -13.21 -5.39
N LEU A 135 4.18 -12.95 -5.51
CA LEU A 135 3.17 -13.98 -5.77
C LEU A 135 3.37 -14.69 -7.12
N LYS A 136 3.95 -14.02 -8.11
CA LYS A 136 4.28 -14.59 -9.42
C LYS A 136 5.63 -15.31 -9.43
N GLY A 137 6.39 -15.23 -8.35
CA GLY A 137 7.73 -15.80 -8.25
C GLY A 137 7.74 -17.32 -8.10
N THR A 138 8.82 -17.95 -8.57
CA THR A 138 9.03 -19.40 -8.49
C THR A 138 9.02 -19.93 -7.06
N LYS A 139 9.59 -19.19 -6.11
CA LYS A 139 9.61 -19.56 -4.69
C LYS A 139 8.20 -19.68 -4.11
N HIS A 140 7.34 -18.70 -4.41
CA HIS A 140 5.96 -18.72 -3.95
C HIS A 140 5.18 -19.88 -4.58
N ALA A 141 5.36 -20.10 -5.89
CA ALA A 141 4.72 -21.20 -6.61
C ALA A 141 5.11 -22.59 -6.05
N ALA A 142 6.39 -22.80 -5.70
CA ALA A 142 6.85 -24.05 -5.09
C ALA A 142 6.16 -24.29 -3.73
N VAL A 143 6.13 -23.29 -2.85
CA VAL A 143 5.45 -23.38 -1.55
C VAL A 143 3.96 -23.67 -1.71
N LEU A 144 3.29 -22.97 -2.65
CA LEU A 144 1.89 -23.22 -2.98
C LEU A 144 1.66 -24.68 -3.40
N GLN A 145 2.51 -25.22 -4.27
CA GLN A 145 2.39 -26.58 -4.76
C GLN A 145 2.54 -27.62 -3.63
N GLU A 146 3.49 -27.42 -2.72
CA GLU A 146 3.67 -28.29 -1.55
C GLU A 146 2.47 -28.25 -0.61
N VAL A 147 1.92 -27.06 -0.36
CA VAL A 147 0.70 -26.89 0.43
C VAL A 147 -0.49 -27.60 -0.22
N GLU A 148 -0.64 -27.53 -1.54
CA GLU A 148 -1.70 -28.24 -2.26
C GLU A 148 -1.52 -29.76 -2.26
N LYS A 149 -0.29 -30.26 -2.43
CA LYS A 149 0.02 -31.70 -2.32
C LYS A 149 -0.31 -32.23 -0.93
N ALA A 150 0.10 -31.51 0.12
CA ALA A 150 -0.20 -31.86 1.51
C ALA A 150 -1.72 -31.88 1.80
N LYS A 151 -2.48 -30.95 1.22
CA LYS A 151 -3.95 -30.94 1.31
C LYS A 151 -4.62 -32.13 0.63
N ARG A 152 -4.01 -32.68 -0.43
CA ARG A 152 -4.51 -33.87 -1.14
C ARG A 152 -4.15 -35.18 -0.43
N ALA A 153 -3.03 -35.21 0.28
CA ALA A 153 -2.57 -36.40 1.01
C ALA A 153 -3.31 -36.64 2.34
N ARG A 154 -4.00 -35.63 2.90
CA ARG A 154 -4.85 -35.83 4.08
C ARG A 154 -6.27 -36.21 3.66
N PRO A 155 -6.78 -37.41 4.00
CA PRO A 155 -8.20 -37.69 3.88
C PRO A 155 -8.96 -36.68 4.74
N LYS A 156 -10.02 -36.08 4.18
CA LYS A 156 -10.93 -35.22 4.95
C LYS A 156 -11.59 -36.09 6.01
N GLU A 157 -11.09 -36.08 7.24
CA GLU A 157 -11.86 -36.62 8.35
C GLU A 157 -13.14 -35.81 8.44
N GLY A 158 -14.24 -36.47 8.05
CA GLY A 158 -15.56 -35.92 8.07
C GLY A 158 -15.90 -35.50 9.49
N PHE A 159 -16.30 -34.25 9.65
CA PHE A 159 -16.94 -33.75 10.85
C PHE A 159 -18.25 -34.54 11.04
N SER A 160 -18.17 -35.69 11.71
CA SER A 160 -19.33 -36.44 12.17
C SER A 160 -19.94 -35.64 13.31
N SER A 161 -20.89 -34.77 12.96
CA SER A 161 -21.76 -34.14 13.94
C SER A 161 -22.60 -35.25 14.58
N ARG A 162 -22.13 -35.77 15.72
CA ARG A 162 -22.99 -36.52 16.65
C ARG A 162 -24.15 -35.62 17.00
N ARG A 163 -25.33 -35.94 16.45
CA ARG A 163 -26.60 -35.50 17.00
C ARG A 163 -26.81 -36.32 18.28
N TYR A 164 -26.95 -35.62 19.40
CA TYR A 164 -27.69 -36.08 20.57
C TYR A 164 -28.90 -35.17 20.71
#